data_AF-A0A850T5Z0-F1
#
_entry.id   AF-A0A850T5Z0-F1
#
_cell.length_a   1.000
_cell.length_b   1.000
_cell.length_c   1.000
_cell.angle_alpha   90.00
_cell.angle_beta   90.00
_cell.angle_gamma   90.00
#
_symmetry.space_group_name_H-M   'P 1'
#
loop_
_entity.id
_entity.type
_entity.pdbx_description
1 polymer ?
#
loop_
_entity_poly.entity_id
_entity_poly.type
_entity_poly.pdbx_seq_one_letter_code
_entity_poly.pdbx_strand_id
1 'polypeptide(L)' 'MITLRLDPRLEQQLNYTAKNLGLTKSELIRKSLVDYFKKIETKSAWESGQDLFGKYSSGRNDLASNRKELLKNKLQAKRK' A
#
# COMPACT_ATOMS: atom_id res chain seq x y z
N MET A 1 20.38 -16.49 8.99
CA MET A 1 21.23 -15.42 9.58
C MET A 1 21.78 -14.61 8.43
N ILE A 2 21.53 -13.30 8.40
CA ILE A 2 22.11 -12.42 7.37
C ILE A 2 23.44 -11.87 7.90
N THR A 3 24.47 -11.86 7.07
CA THR A 3 25.75 -11.23 7.42
C THR A 3 25.86 -9.94 6.63
N LEU A 4 25.85 -8.80 7.32
CA LEU A 4 25.91 -7.48 6.73
C LEU A 4 27.10 -6.72 7.31
N ARG A 5 27.95 -6.15 6.44
CA ARG A 5 28.99 -5.22 6.86
C ARG A 5 28.35 -3.85 7.01
N LEU A 6 28.45 -3.26 8.20
CA LEU A 6 27.99 -1.92 8.49
C LEU A 6 29.20 -0.99 8.64
N ASP A 7 29.03 0.27 8.25
CA ASP A 7 30.02 1.29 8.56
C ASP A 7 30.18 1.44 10.09
N PRO A 8 31.39 1.72 10.60
CA PRO A 8 31.65 1.78 12.04
C PRO A 8 30.73 2.74 12.81
N ARG A 9 30.39 3.88 12.18
CA ARG A 9 29.46 4.87 12.75
C ARG A 9 28.06 4.30 12.93
N LEU A 10 27.56 3.59 11.93
CA LEU A 10 26.22 3.00 11.94
C LEU A 10 26.14 1.85 12.96
N GLU A 11 27.20 1.05 13.07
CA GLU A 11 27.27 0.00 14.09
C GLU A 11 27.28 0.60 15.51
N GLN A 12 28.01 1.69 15.74
CA GLN A 12 28.00 2.38 17.02
C GLN A 12 26.62 2.93 17.37
N GLN A 13 25.93 3.55 16.41
CA GLN A 13 24.55 4.05 16.61
C GLN A 13 23.58 2.91 16.90
N LEU A 14 23.68 1.79 16.17
CA LEU A 14 22.86 0.60 16.42
C LEU A 14 23.08 0.07 17.84
N ASN A 15 24.33 -0.03 18.29
CA ASN A 15 24.67 -0.52 19.62
C ASN A 15 24.13 0.41 20.72
N TYR A 16 24.28 1.72 20.56
CA TYR A 16 23.77 2.70 21.51
C TYR A 16 22.24 2.65 21.60
N THR A 17 21.57 2.62 20.45
CA THR A 17 20.11 2.59 20.37
C THR A 17 19.54 1.30 20.96
N ALA A 18 20.15 0.15 20.65
CA ALA A 18 19.76 -1.14 21.19
C ALA A 18 19.88 -1.15 22.73
N LYS A 19 20.98 -0.62 23.29
CA LYS A 19 21.17 -0.48 24.73
C LYS A 19 20.12 0.42 25.38
N ASN A 20 19.89 1.60 24.82
CA ASN A 20 18.91 2.55 25.37
C ASN A 20 17.48 2.00 25.37
N LEU A 21 17.14 1.17 24.38
CA LEU A 21 15.82 0.55 24.27
C LEU A 21 15.72 -0.78 25.02
N GLY A 22 16.80 -1.29 25.60
CA GLY A 22 16.84 -2.61 26.23
C GLY A 22 16.61 -3.77 25.26
N LEU A 23 16.93 -3.58 23.97
CA LEU A 23 16.72 -4.56 22.90
C LEU A 23 18.03 -5.19 22.46
N THR A 24 17.96 -6.39 21.91
CA THR A 24 19.10 -6.97 21.19
C THR A 24 19.28 -6.29 19.83
N LYS A 25 20.52 -6.27 19.30
CA LYS A 25 20.80 -5.71 17.96
C LYS A 25 19.92 -6.35 16.89
N SER A 26 19.76 -7.67 16.93
CA SER A 26 18.96 -8.43 15.97
C SER A 26 17.47 -8.11 16.05
N GLU A 27 16.94 -7.88 17.25
CA GLU A 27 15.55 -7.49 17.43
C GLU A 27 15.29 -6.08 16.93
N LEU A 28 16.20 -5.14 17.24
CA LEU A 28 16.13 -3.78 16.73
C LEU A 28 16.15 -3.75 15.19
N ILE A 29 17.06 -4.50 14.56
CA ILE A 29 17.12 -4.62 13.09
C ILE A 29 15.80 -5.19 12.55
N ARG A 30 15.27 -6.26 13.16
CA ARG A 30 14.02 -6.89 12.70
C ARG A 30 12.85 -5.92 12.75
N LYS A 31 12.68 -5.20 13.85
CA LYS A 31 11.62 -4.18 14.01
C LYS A 31 11.76 -3.07 12.98
N SER A 32 12.97 -2.54 12.81
CA SER A 32 13.25 -1.51 11.81
C SER A 32 12.94 -1.95 10.38
N LEU A 33 13.26 -3.20 10.01
CA LEU A 33 12.94 -3.74 8.68
C LEU A 33 11.43 -3.88 8.47
N VAL A 34 10.70 -4.41 9.47
CA VAL A 34 9.23 -4.52 9.40
C VAL A 34 8.59 -3.14 9.23
N ASP A 35 9.03 -2.15 10.00
CA ASP A 35 8.50 -0.80 9.93
C ASP A 35 8.87 -0.11 8.60
N TYR A 36 10.05 -0.40 8.07
CA TYR A 36 10.47 0.09 6.75
C TYR A 36 9.60 -0.49 5.63
N PHE A 37 9.34 -1.81 5.65
CA PHE A 37 8.46 -2.44 4.65
C PHE A 37 7.02 -1.93 4.74
N LYS A 38 6.47 -1.74 5.95
CA LYS A 38 5.15 -1.11 6.12
C LYS A 38 5.05 0.29 5.53
N LYS A 39 6.15 1.06 5.55
CA LYS A 39 6.19 2.40 4.93
C LYS A 39 6.27 2.32 3.40
N ILE A 40 6.89 1.27 2.87
CA ILE A 40 7.02 1.05 1.42
C ILE A 40 5.76 0.42 0.82
N GLU A 41 5.04 -0.39 1.59
CA GLU A 41 3.75 -0.95 1.20
C GLU A 41 2.76 0.20 0.94
N THR A 42 2.82 0.73 -0.27
CA THR A 42 1.72 1.48 -0.88
C THR A 42 0.55 0.51 -0.93
N LYS A 43 -0.55 0.89 -0.26
CA LYS A 43 -1.82 0.15 -0.31
C LYS A 43 -2.04 -0.35 -1.74
N SER A 44 -2.26 -1.65 -1.89
CA SER A 44 -2.55 -2.23 -3.20
C SER A 44 -3.71 -1.49 -3.86
N ALA A 45 -3.80 -1.50 -5.20
CA ALA A 45 -4.93 -0.85 -5.89
C ALA A 45 -6.29 -1.35 -5.37
N TRP A 46 -6.34 -2.61 -4.93
CA TRP A 46 -7.51 -3.19 -4.27
C TRP A 46 -7.78 -2.57 -2.89
N GLU A 47 -6.79 -2.50 -2.00
CA GLU A 47 -6.93 -1.88 -0.67
C GLU A 47 -7.23 -0.38 -0.75
N SER A 48 -6.66 0.30 -1.74
CA SER A 48 -6.91 1.72 -1.99
C SER A 48 -8.34 1.98 -2.46
N GLY A 49 -8.91 1.07 -3.26
CA GLY A 49 -10.27 1.18 -3.78
C GLY A 49 -11.33 0.52 -2.91
N GLN A 50 -10.96 -0.17 -1.83
CA GLN A 50 -11.88 -0.98 -1.00
C GLN A 50 -13.07 -0.16 -0.48
N ASP A 51 -12.84 1.09 -0.10
CA ASP A 51 -13.89 2.00 0.38
C ASP A 51 -14.75 2.59 -0.75
N LEU A 52 -14.40 2.37 -2.02
CA LEU A 52 -15.17 2.82 -3.18
C LEU A 52 -15.94 1.67 -3.84
N PHE A 53 -15.47 0.44 -3.70
CA PHE A 53 -16.12 -0.73 -4.27
C PHE A 53 -17.41 -1.08 -3.52
N GLY A 54 -18.44 -1.51 -4.24
CA GLY A 54 -19.69 -2.03 -3.65
C GLY A 54 -20.63 -1.00 -3.01
N LYS A 55 -20.22 0.26 -2.81
CA LYS A 55 -21.09 1.32 -2.26
C LYS A 55 -22.24 1.71 -3.19
N TYR A 56 -22.02 1.65 -4.49
CA TYR A 56 -23.01 2.04 -5.49
C TYR A 56 -23.17 0.92 -6.52
N SER A 57 -24.43 0.53 -6.74
CA SER A 57 -24.82 -0.37 -7.81
C SER A 57 -25.82 0.34 -8.70
N SER A 58 -25.62 0.24 -10.01
CA SER A 58 -26.54 0.75 -11.01
C SER A 58 -27.74 -0.20 -11.25
N GLY A 59 -27.74 -1.38 -10.62
CA GLY A 59 -28.70 -2.46 -10.89
C GLY A 59 -28.55 -3.08 -12.29
N ARG A 60 -27.54 -2.65 -13.07
CA ARG A 60 -27.28 -3.10 -14.44
C ARG A 60 -25.91 -3.78 -14.52
N ASN A 61 -25.94 -5.06 -14.86
CA ASN A 61 -24.73 -5.87 -14.99
C ASN A 61 -24.02 -5.69 -16.33
N ASP A 62 -24.61 -4.95 -17.27
CA ASP A 62 -24.13 -4.79 -18.64
C ASP A 62 -23.38 -3.45 -18.87
N LEU A 63 -23.25 -2.61 -17.83
CA LEU A 63 -22.61 -1.29 -17.97
C LEU A 63 -21.16 -1.36 -18.47
N ALA A 64 -20.40 -2.36 -18.02
CA ALA A 64 -19.01 -2.54 -18.42
C ALA A 64 -18.92 -3.01 -19.88
N SER A 65 -19.72 -4.01 -20.25
CA SER A 65 -19.72 -4.62 -21.58
C SER A 65 -20.27 -3.68 -22.66
N ASN A 66 -21.35 -2.95 -22.35
CA ASN A 66 -22.09 -2.13 -23.32
C ASN A 66 -21.75 -0.63 -23.20
N ARG A 67 -20.59 -0.27 -22.63
CA ARG A 67 -20.27 1.13 -22.26
C ARG A 67 -20.45 2.12 -23.41
N LYS A 68 -20.03 1.75 -24.63
CA LYS A 68 -20.02 2.67 -25.80
C LYS A 68 -21.43 2.98 -26.28
N GLU A 69 -22.28 1.97 -26.33
CA GLU A 69 -23.66 2.09 -26.78
C GLU A 69 -24.50 2.89 -25.78
N LEU A 70 -24.36 2.58 -24.49
CA LEU A 70 -25.02 3.30 -23.40
C LEU A 70 -24.62 4.78 -23.38
N LEU A 71 -23.34 5.10 -23.60
CA LEU A 71 -22.86 6.48 -23.65
C LEU A 71 -23.45 7.23 -24.85
N LYS A 72 -23.48 6.61 -26.04
CA LYS A 72 -24.05 7.19 -27.26
C LYS A 72 -25.53 7.51 -27.07
N ASN A 73 -26.30 6.57 -26.53
CA ASN A 73 -27.73 6.75 -26.26
C ASN A 73 -27.97 7.89 -25.26
N LYS A 74 -27.16 7.99 -24.20
CA LYS A 74 -27.27 9.05 -23.19
C LYS A 74 -26.94 10.44 -23.76
N LEU A 75 -25.96 10.53 -24.67
CA LEU A 75 -25.60 11.78 -25.35
C LEU A 75 -26.67 12.22 -26.36
N GLN A 76 -27.28 11.29 -27.09
CA GLN A 76 -28.39 11.59 -28.00
C GLN A 76 -29.63 12.05 -27.23
N ALA A 77 -29.96 11.40 -26.11
CA ALA A 77 -31.08 11.80 -25.25
C ALA A 77 -30.95 13.22 -24.69
N LYS A 78 -29.72 13.72 -24.46
CA LYS A 78 -29.47 15.10 -24.01
C LYS A 78 -29.59 16.16 -25.11
N ARG A 79 -29.53 15.75 -26.39
CA ARG A 79 -29.59 16.65 -27.55
C ARG A 79 -31.02 16.78 -28.13
N LYS A 80 -31.97 16.03 -27.58
CA LYS A 80 -33.41 16.26 -27.74
C LYS A 80 -33.89 17.17 -26.62
#